data_AF-A0A7C5DYL2-F1
#
_entry.id   AF-A0A7C5DYL2-F1
#
_cell.length_a   1.000
_cell.length_b   1.000
_cell.length_c   1.000
_cell.angle_alpha   90.00
_cell.angle_beta   90.00
_cell.angle_gamma   90.00
#
_symmetry.space_group_name_H-M   'P 1'
#
loop_
_entity.id
_entity.type
_entity.pdbx_description
1 polymer ?
#
loop_
_entity_poly.entity_id
_entity_poly.type
_entity_poly.pdbx_seq_one_letter_code
_entity_poly.pdbx_strand_id
1 'polypeptide(L)'
;MFYFQKRKNQKEQKRQESLNKEKGVSLYLAVVVTSILLAITFGMSAILFQQLRIIRDMGNSVVAFYAADAGIERALYDQSNCLTMSSSCVINGCQNDRDGDGYCDGVKTGYSKTDSLFNGAGYEVKYTGGKFSSVGVFKNSKRAIEVSF
;
A
#
# COMPACT_ATOMS: atom_id res chain seq x y z
N MET A 1 7.70 -32.25 80.57
CA MET A 1 7.46 -32.70 79.17
C MET A 1 6.69 -31.67 78.33
N PHE A 2 5.63 -31.03 78.84
CA PHE A 2 4.79 -30.06 78.10
C PHE A 2 5.49 -28.81 77.52
N TYR A 3 6.54 -28.31 78.16
CA TYR A 3 7.27 -27.11 77.68
C TYR A 3 7.98 -27.31 76.32
N PHE A 4 8.45 -28.52 76.04
CA PHE A 4 9.14 -28.83 74.79
C PHE A 4 8.18 -28.90 73.60
N GLN A 5 6.96 -29.39 73.81
CA GLN A 5 5.93 -29.47 72.78
C GLN A 5 5.52 -28.06 72.26
N LYS A 6 5.39 -27.10 73.18
CA LYS A 6 4.99 -25.72 72.85
C LYS A 6 6.05 -24.98 72.01
N ARG A 7 7.34 -25.24 72.25
CA ARG A 7 8.44 -24.66 71.46
C ARG A 7 8.55 -25.25 70.04
N LYS A 8 8.20 -26.52 69.84
CA LYS A 8 8.14 -27.12 68.50
C LYS A 8 7.03 -26.48 67.65
N ASN A 9 5.82 -26.34 68.18
CA ASN A 9 4.70 -25.75 67.46
C ASN A 9 4.94 -24.27 67.08
N GLN A 10 5.61 -23.50 67.93
CA GLN A 10 5.99 -22.11 67.61
C GLN A 10 7.07 -21.99 66.52
N LYS A 11 7.99 -22.97 66.42
CA LYS A 11 8.99 -22.99 65.35
C LYS A 11 8.37 -23.35 63.99
N GLU A 12 7.41 -24.27 63.95
CA GLU A 12 6.73 -24.63 62.70
C GLU A 12 5.83 -23.50 62.20
N GLN A 13 5.11 -22.82 63.09
CA GLN A 13 4.33 -21.61 62.74
C GLN A 13 5.21 -20.50 62.14
N LYS A 14 6.37 -20.19 62.75
CA LYS A 14 7.29 -19.16 62.22
C LYS A 14 7.87 -19.54 60.85
N ARG A 15 8.09 -20.83 60.60
CA ARG A 15 8.61 -21.33 59.32
C ARG A 15 7.55 -21.28 58.21
N GLN A 16 6.28 -21.47 58.56
CA GLN A 16 5.14 -21.30 57.65
C GLN A 16 4.87 -19.82 57.32
N GLU A 17 5.02 -18.91 58.28
CA GLU A 17 4.96 -17.47 58.02
C GLU A 17 6.08 -16.98 57.08
N SER A 18 7.31 -17.48 57.24
CA SER A 18 8.42 -17.10 56.35
C SER A 18 8.25 -17.65 54.93
N LEU A 19 7.73 -18.87 54.78
CA LEU A 19 7.42 -19.45 53.47
C LEU A 19 6.29 -18.72 52.74
N ASN A 20 5.31 -18.19 53.47
CA ASN A 20 4.22 -17.40 52.87
C ASN A 20 4.66 -15.98 52.49
N LYS A 21 5.66 -15.41 53.17
CA LYS A 21 6.26 -14.12 52.77
C LYS A 21 7.00 -14.19 51.44
N GLU A 22 7.75 -15.27 51.20
CA GLU A 22 8.47 -15.50 49.93
C GLU A 22 7.51 -15.68 48.72
N LYS A 23 6.33 -16.27 48.94
CA LYS A 23 5.30 -16.47 47.90
C LYS A 23 4.62 -15.17 47.43
N GLY A 24 4.57 -14.14 48.28
CA GLY A 24 4.00 -12.84 47.90
C GLY A 24 4.88 -12.06 46.93
N VAL A 25 6.21 -12.19 47.08
CA VAL A 25 7.19 -11.47 46.26
C VAL A 25 7.25 -12.03 44.84
N SER A 26 7.15 -13.36 44.68
CA SER A 26 7.13 -13.98 43.35
C SER A 26 5.88 -13.61 42.55
N LEU A 27 4.72 -13.51 43.19
CA LEU A 27 3.47 -13.06 42.55
C LEU A 27 3.59 -11.60 42.10
N TYR A 28 4.15 -10.73 42.96
CA TYR A 28 4.37 -9.32 42.60
C TYR A 28 5.29 -9.18 41.38
N LEU A 29 6.40 -9.91 41.36
CA LEU A 29 7.34 -9.89 40.24
C LEU A 29 6.69 -10.40 38.94
N ALA A 30 5.90 -11.47 39.03
CA ALA A 30 5.15 -11.99 37.87
C ALA A 30 4.16 -10.95 37.31
N VAL A 31 3.42 -10.24 38.17
CA VAL A 31 2.49 -9.18 37.74
C VAL A 31 3.22 -8.00 37.10
N VAL A 32 4.36 -7.58 37.66
CA VAL A 32 5.16 -6.49 37.08
C VAL A 32 5.68 -6.90 35.71
N VAL A 33 6.30 -8.07 35.57
CA VAL A 33 6.85 -8.53 34.29
C VAL A 33 5.74 -8.71 33.24
N THR A 34 4.60 -9.32 33.61
CA THR A 34 3.47 -9.47 32.68
C THR A 34 2.88 -8.12 32.27
N SER A 35 2.81 -7.13 33.16
CA SER A 35 2.34 -5.78 32.82
C SER A 35 3.24 -5.08 31.80
N ILE A 36 4.56 -5.22 31.94
CA ILE A 36 5.54 -4.65 30.99
C ILE A 36 5.41 -5.33 29.63
N LEU A 37 5.31 -6.67 29.61
CA LEU A 37 5.10 -7.42 28.37
C LEU A 37 3.79 -7.02 27.69
N LEU A 38 2.71 -6.86 28.46
CA LEU A 38 1.42 -6.43 27.94
C LEU A 38 1.52 -5.04 27.29
N ALA A 39 2.18 -4.09 27.96
CA ALA A 39 2.38 -2.74 27.42
C ALA A 39 3.14 -2.75 26.08
N ILE A 40 4.19 -3.56 25.96
CA ILE A 40 4.96 -3.71 24.72
C ILE A 40 4.07 -4.30 23.61
N THR A 41 3.31 -5.35 23.89
CA THR A 41 2.44 -5.99 22.90
C THR A 41 1.32 -5.07 22.40
N PHE A 42 0.72 -4.27 23.29
CA PHE A 42 -0.26 -3.26 22.90
C PHE A 42 0.36 -2.14 22.06
N GLY A 43 1.55 -1.67 22.43
CA GLY A 43 2.30 -0.69 21.64
C GLY A 43 2.61 -1.20 20.23
N MET A 44 3.06 -2.44 20.10
CA MET A 44 3.30 -3.08 18.78
C MET A 44 2.03 -3.25 17.97
N SER A 45 0.92 -3.63 18.61
CA SER A 45 -0.36 -3.84 17.93
C SER A 45 -0.84 -2.58 17.21
N ALA A 46 -0.68 -1.40 17.82
CA ALA A 46 -1.03 -0.12 17.21
C ALA A 46 -0.24 0.14 15.92
N ILE A 47 1.06 -0.16 15.91
CA ILE A 47 1.93 0.00 14.75
C ILE A 47 1.49 -0.95 13.62
N LEU A 48 1.19 -2.22 13.95
CA LEU A 48 0.75 -3.22 12.97
C LEU A 48 -0.54 -2.80 12.26
N PHE A 49 -1.51 -2.23 12.98
CA PHE A 49 -2.74 -1.74 12.34
C PHE A 49 -2.49 -0.62 11.33
N GLN A 50 -1.52 0.26 11.59
CA GLN A 50 -1.14 1.30 10.64
C GLN A 50 -0.43 0.70 9.42
N GLN A 51 0.46 -0.28 9.63
CA GLN A 51 1.13 -0.98 8.53
C GLN A 51 0.15 -1.72 7.61
N LEU A 52 -0.89 -2.35 8.16
CA LEU A 52 -1.92 -3.02 7.36
C LEU A 52 -2.68 -2.04 6.44
N ARG A 53 -2.92 -0.81 6.88
CA ARG A 53 -3.52 0.23 6.02
C ARG A 53 -2.60 0.58 4.86
N ILE A 54 -1.32 0.79 5.15
CA ILE A 54 -0.31 1.11 4.12
C ILE A 54 -0.20 -0.01 3.08
N ILE A 55 -0.21 -1.27 3.50
CA ILE A 55 -0.15 -2.43 2.58
C ILE A 55 -1.37 -2.45 1.65
N ARG A 56 -2.57 -2.14 2.16
CA ARG A 56 -3.79 -2.06 1.33
C ARG A 56 -3.68 -0.95 0.28
N ASP A 57 -3.15 0.20 0.65
CA ASP A 57 -2.93 1.31 -0.28
C ASP A 57 -1.79 1.03 -1.29
N MET A 58 -0.79 0.24 -0.89
CA MET A 58 0.22 -0.28 -1.79
C MET A 58 -0.38 -1.25 -2.82
N GLY A 59 -1.32 -2.12 -2.41
CA GLY A 59 -2.06 -2.97 -3.35
C GLY A 59 -2.87 -2.15 -4.36
N ASN A 60 -3.58 -1.10 -3.89
CA ASN A 60 -4.30 -0.19 -4.79
C ASN A 60 -3.36 0.56 -5.75
N SER A 61 -2.14 0.86 -5.31
CA SER A 61 -1.10 1.50 -6.13
C SER A 61 -0.65 0.62 -7.30
N VAL A 62 -0.55 -0.69 -7.09
CA VAL A 62 -0.19 -1.63 -8.17
C VAL A 62 -1.27 -1.66 -9.25
N VAL A 63 -2.55 -1.67 -8.86
CA VAL A 63 -3.67 -1.60 -9.82
C VAL A 63 -3.67 -0.28 -10.59
N ALA A 64 -3.44 0.85 -9.91
CA ALA A 64 -3.29 2.14 -10.56
C ALA A 64 -2.09 2.17 -11.54
N PHE A 65 -0.99 1.47 -11.22
CA PHE A 65 0.15 1.37 -12.11
C PHE A 65 -0.17 0.57 -13.38
N TYR A 66 -0.82 -0.60 -13.25
CA TYR A 66 -1.28 -1.37 -14.41
C TYR A 66 -2.27 -0.61 -15.29
N ALA A 67 -3.15 0.20 -14.69
CA ALA A 67 -4.03 1.07 -15.46
C ALA A 67 -3.26 2.12 -16.26
N ALA A 68 -2.21 2.72 -15.67
CA ALA A 68 -1.34 3.66 -16.37
C ALA A 68 -0.63 3.00 -17.57
N ASP A 69 -0.13 1.77 -17.38
CA ASP A 69 0.56 1.01 -18.41
C ASP A 69 -0.37 0.70 -19.61
N ALA A 70 -1.57 0.19 -19.33
CA ALA A 70 -2.60 -0.04 -20.35
C ALA A 70 -2.96 1.25 -21.13
N GLY A 71 -2.96 2.40 -20.45
CA GLY A 71 -3.15 3.69 -21.11
C GLY A 71 -2.04 4.02 -22.11
N ILE A 72 -0.78 3.76 -21.77
CA ILE A 72 0.36 3.98 -22.67
C ILE A 72 0.29 3.04 -23.86
N GLU A 73 0.07 1.74 -23.60
CA GLU A 73 -0.10 0.76 -24.68
C GLU A 73 -1.21 1.19 -25.64
N ARG A 74 -2.32 1.70 -25.11
CA ARG A 74 -3.41 2.21 -25.93
C ARG A 74 -3.01 3.44 -26.75
N ALA A 75 -2.27 4.37 -26.17
CA ALA A 75 -1.82 5.56 -26.90
C ALA A 75 -0.78 5.24 -27.98
N LEU A 76 0.14 4.30 -27.71
CA LEU A 76 1.09 3.82 -28.71
C LEU A 76 0.42 2.99 -29.80
N TYR A 77 -0.60 2.20 -29.45
CA TYR A 77 -1.45 1.49 -30.41
C TYR A 77 -2.23 2.47 -31.29
N ASP A 78 -2.85 3.49 -30.69
CA ASP A 78 -3.57 4.51 -31.45
C ASP A 78 -2.55 5.28 -32.35
N GLN A 79 -1.33 5.56 -31.89
CA GLN A 79 -0.26 6.12 -32.73
C GLN A 79 0.14 5.23 -33.90
N SER A 80 0.39 3.94 -33.69
CA SER A 80 0.79 3.02 -34.75
C SER A 80 -0.34 2.80 -35.77
N ASN A 81 -1.59 2.76 -35.32
CA ASN A 81 -2.75 2.69 -36.21
C ASN A 81 -2.96 4.00 -36.97
N CYS A 82 -2.68 5.16 -36.38
CA CYS A 82 -2.72 6.42 -37.11
C CYS A 82 -1.69 6.46 -38.26
N LEU A 83 -0.57 5.73 -38.13
CA LEU A 83 0.43 5.57 -39.20
C LEU A 83 0.06 4.52 -40.26
N THR A 84 -0.90 3.62 -40.00
CA THR A 84 -1.25 2.50 -40.90
C THR A 84 -2.68 2.52 -41.43
N MET A 85 -3.60 3.23 -40.77
CA MET A 85 -5.00 3.41 -41.15
C MET A 85 -5.44 4.88 -40.98
N SER A 86 -5.05 5.69 -41.94
CA SER A 86 -5.88 6.65 -42.68
C SER A 86 -7.12 7.30 -42.02
N SER A 87 -8.12 6.53 -41.62
CA SER A 87 -9.49 7.03 -41.39
C SER A 87 -9.95 7.05 -39.93
N SER A 88 -9.17 6.52 -38.98
CA SER A 88 -9.55 6.52 -37.54
C SER A 88 -8.86 7.61 -36.71
N CYS A 89 -7.90 8.33 -37.30
CA CYS A 89 -7.20 9.44 -36.64
C CYS A 89 -7.80 10.81 -36.99
N VAL A 90 -9.12 10.90 -37.14
CA VAL A 90 -9.80 12.19 -37.38
C VAL A 90 -9.95 12.92 -36.05
N ILE A 91 -8.84 13.48 -35.55
CA ILE A 91 -8.94 14.66 -34.70
C ILE A 91 -9.06 15.82 -35.68
N ASN A 92 -10.19 16.54 -35.65
CA ASN A 92 -10.46 17.72 -36.49
C ASN A 92 -9.18 18.53 -36.76
N GLY A 93 -8.69 18.48 -38.00
CA GLY A 93 -7.46 19.13 -38.45
C GLY A 93 -6.17 18.37 -38.08
N CYS A 94 -5.81 17.37 -38.91
CA CYS A 94 -4.43 16.89 -39.05
C CYS A 94 -3.56 18.05 -39.52
N GLN A 95 -2.52 18.40 -38.76
CA GLN A 95 -1.56 19.46 -39.09
C GLN A 95 -0.14 18.90 -39.28
N ASN A 96 0.03 17.58 -39.18
CA ASN A 96 1.30 16.86 -39.19
C ASN A 96 1.38 15.84 -40.32
N ASP A 97 0.95 16.20 -41.52
CA ASP A 97 1.18 15.41 -42.75
C ASP A 97 2.47 15.91 -43.40
N ARG A 98 3.62 15.29 -43.09
CA ARG A 98 4.93 15.73 -43.61
C ARG A 98 5.27 15.08 -44.96
N ASP A 99 4.65 13.95 -45.29
CA ASP A 99 4.89 13.25 -46.55
C ASP A 99 3.84 13.56 -47.65
N GLY A 100 2.75 14.25 -47.27
CA GLY A 100 1.72 14.75 -48.18
C GLY A 100 0.74 13.68 -48.65
N ASP A 101 0.62 12.58 -47.91
CA ASP A 101 -0.21 11.43 -48.29
C ASP A 101 -1.69 11.60 -47.92
N GLY A 102 -2.03 12.69 -47.22
CA GLY A 102 -3.38 13.01 -46.76
C GLY A 102 -3.71 12.42 -45.39
N TYR A 103 -2.74 11.85 -44.68
CA TYR A 103 -2.86 11.27 -43.35
C TYR A 103 -1.94 11.95 -42.32
N CYS A 104 -2.26 11.77 -41.05
CA CYS A 104 -1.47 12.33 -39.95
C CYS A 104 -0.22 11.47 -39.70
N ASP A 105 0.99 12.07 -39.65
CA ASP A 105 2.22 11.43 -39.14
C ASP A 105 2.15 11.28 -37.62
N GLY A 106 1.37 10.30 -37.16
CA GLY A 106 1.19 9.98 -35.76
C GLY A 106 0.25 10.93 -35.00
N VAL A 107 0.31 10.85 -33.68
CA VAL A 107 -0.63 11.48 -32.76
C VAL A 107 -0.35 12.99 -32.60
N LYS A 108 -1.38 13.83 -32.75
CA LYS A 108 -1.28 15.29 -32.58
C LYS A 108 -0.85 15.68 -31.16
N THR A 109 -0.03 16.74 -31.05
CA THR A 109 0.25 17.40 -29.77
C THR A 109 -1.07 17.86 -29.12
N GLY A 110 -1.33 17.40 -27.89
CA GLY A 110 -2.61 17.61 -27.21
C GLY A 110 -3.59 16.42 -27.31
N TYR A 111 -3.16 15.27 -27.84
CA TYR A 111 -3.91 14.02 -27.66
C TYR A 111 -4.12 13.74 -26.18
N SER A 112 -5.39 13.50 -25.83
CA SER A 112 -5.82 13.18 -24.49
C SER A 112 -6.86 12.07 -24.59
N LYS A 113 -6.64 10.95 -23.90
CA LYS A 113 -7.61 9.85 -23.82
C LYS A 113 -7.81 9.48 -22.37
N THR A 114 -9.07 9.32 -21.98
CA THR A 114 -9.44 8.93 -20.63
C THR A 114 -10.44 7.81 -20.74
N ASP A 115 -10.21 6.72 -20.00
CA ASP A 115 -11.09 5.57 -20.00
C ASP A 115 -11.15 4.92 -18.62
N SER A 116 -12.24 4.20 -18.38
CA SER A 116 -12.48 3.43 -17.16
C SER A 116 -12.51 1.94 -17.48
N LEU A 117 -11.75 1.18 -16.72
CA LEU A 117 -11.65 -0.27 -16.78
C LEU A 117 -12.77 -0.93 -15.96
N PHE A 118 -13.17 -2.15 -16.33
CA PHE A 118 -14.26 -2.90 -15.68
C PHE A 118 -14.09 -3.11 -14.17
N ASN A 119 -12.85 -3.07 -13.67
CA ASN A 119 -12.53 -3.22 -12.25
C ASN A 119 -12.65 -1.91 -11.45
N GLY A 120 -13.09 -0.81 -12.07
CA GLY A 120 -13.19 0.52 -11.47
C GLY A 120 -11.87 1.29 -11.41
N ALA A 121 -10.81 0.77 -12.03
CA ALA A 121 -9.61 1.56 -12.32
C ALA A 121 -9.86 2.42 -13.57
N GLY A 122 -9.08 3.46 -13.76
CA GLY A 122 -9.11 4.27 -14.96
C GLY A 122 -7.72 4.76 -15.32
N TYR A 123 -7.58 5.26 -16.54
CA TYR A 123 -6.35 5.89 -16.99
C TYR A 123 -6.64 7.18 -17.74
N GLU A 124 -5.67 8.08 -17.71
CA GLU A 124 -5.66 9.33 -18.46
C GLU A 124 -4.31 9.47 -19.14
N VAL A 125 -4.29 9.48 -20.47
CA VAL A 125 -3.06 9.56 -21.26
C VAL A 125 -3.04 10.84 -22.04
N LYS A 126 -1.87 11.49 -22.08
CA LYS A 126 -1.61 12.74 -22.77
C LYS A 126 -0.36 12.65 -23.61
N TYR A 127 -0.38 13.27 -24.79
CA TYR A 127 0.82 13.47 -25.61
C TYR A 127 1.16 14.96 -25.69
N THR A 128 2.27 15.34 -25.05
CA THR A 128 2.72 16.74 -24.97
C THR A 128 4.23 16.80 -25.22
N GLY A 129 4.66 17.62 -26.18
CA GLY A 129 6.07 17.91 -26.40
C GLY A 129 6.94 16.68 -26.73
N GLY A 130 6.41 15.72 -27.49
CA GLY A 130 7.16 14.50 -27.87
C GLY A 130 7.16 13.40 -26.80
N LYS A 131 6.36 13.54 -25.75
CA LYS A 131 6.29 12.56 -24.64
C LYS A 131 4.87 12.09 -24.42
N PHE A 132 4.71 10.78 -24.19
CA PHE A 132 3.48 10.22 -23.66
C PHE A 132 3.54 10.22 -22.14
N SER A 133 2.50 10.73 -21.50
CA SER A 133 2.31 10.73 -20.05
C SER A 133 0.98 10.06 -19.75
N SER A 134 0.99 8.98 -18.98
CA SER A 134 -0.20 8.23 -18.59
C SER A 134 -0.34 8.20 -17.09
N VAL A 135 -1.53 8.53 -16.59
CA VAL A 135 -1.87 8.51 -15.18
C VAL A 135 -2.98 7.50 -14.95
N GLY A 136 -2.65 6.43 -14.24
CA GLY A 136 -3.62 5.45 -13.78
C GLY A 136 -4.16 5.80 -12.40
N VAL A 137 -5.46 5.57 -12.22
CA VAL A 137 -6.22 5.94 -11.02
C VAL A 137 -7.01 4.72 -10.55
N PHE A 138 -6.87 4.39 -9.27
CA PHE A 138 -7.68 3.37 -8.63
C PHE A 138 -7.93 3.71 -7.16
N LYS A 139 -9.21 3.85 -6.79
CA LYS A 139 -9.63 4.32 -5.45
C LYS A 139 -8.93 5.64 -5.08
N ASN A 140 -8.09 5.63 -4.04
CA ASN A 140 -7.34 6.80 -3.57
C ASN A 140 -5.89 6.83 -4.06
N SER A 141 -5.48 5.88 -4.91
CA SER A 141 -4.11 5.76 -5.42
C SER A 141 -4.03 6.24 -6.86
N LYS A 142 -3.00 7.04 -7.16
CA LYS A 142 -2.65 7.50 -8.50
C LYS A 142 -1.20 7.15 -8.80
N ARG A 143 -0.93 6.64 -9.99
CA ARG A 143 0.42 6.34 -10.48
C ARG A 143 0.56 6.86 -11.90
N ALA A 144 1.72 7.40 -12.22
CA ALA A 144 2.01 7.96 -13.53
C ALA A 144 3.21 7.27 -14.16
N ILE A 145 3.18 7.11 -15.47
CA ILE A 145 4.27 6.59 -16.30
C ILE A 145 4.47 7.57 -17.44
N GLU A 146 5.72 7.88 -17.75
CA GLU A 146 6.08 8.75 -18.87
C GLU A 146 7.06 8.02 -19.79
N VAL A 147 6.85 8.17 -21.09
CA VAL A 147 7.70 7.59 -22.13
C VAL A 147 8.07 8.70 -23.12
N SER A 148 9.36 8.83 -23.37
CA SER A 148 9.94 9.75 -24.36
C SER A 148 10.85 8.97 -25.29
N PHE A 149 10.79 9.28 -26.58
CA PHE A 149 11.61 8.68 -27.63
C PHE A 149 12.56 9.72 -28.23
#